data_AF-A0A8T5GG69-F1
#
_entry.id   AF-A0A8T5GG69-F1
#
_cell.length_a   1.000
_cell.length_b   1.000
_cell.length_c   1.000
_cell.angle_alpha   90.00
_cell.angle_beta   90.00
_cell.angle_gamma   90.00
#
_symmetry.space_group_name_H-M   'P 1'
#
loop_
_entity.id
_entity.type
_entity.pdbx_description
1 polymer ?
#
loop_
_entity_poly.entity_id
_entity_poly.type
_entity_poly.pdbx_seq_one_letter_code
_entity_poly.pdbx_strand_id
1 'polypeptide(L)'
;MDRSRLNYVIDFILLILFLIVFITGLIKLPILKLHLVVPMQQMTMLHDVSGVLFGVFIIVHLILHWNWIKCMTKNIFKRDNKCKK
;
A
#
# COMPACT_ATOMS: atom_id res chain seq x y z
N MET A 1 -5.34 -11.28 -19.87
CA MET A 1 -4.30 -10.48 -19.19
C MET A 1 -3.30 -11.45 -18.60
N ASP A 2 -1.99 -11.27 -18.81
CA ASP A 2 -1.02 -12.17 -18.17
C ASP A 2 -0.87 -11.82 -16.68
N ARG A 3 -0.52 -12.81 -15.85
CA ARG A 3 -0.37 -12.65 -14.39
C ARG A 3 0.68 -11.60 -14.01
N SER A 4 1.79 -11.51 -14.74
CA SER A 4 2.84 -10.52 -14.51
C SER A 4 2.36 -9.10 -14.79
N ARG A 5 1.57 -8.89 -15.85
CA ARG A 5 0.90 -7.62 -16.13
C ARG A 5 -0.08 -7.24 -15.02
N LEU A 6 -0.87 -8.20 -14.53
CA LEU A 6 -1.79 -7.96 -13.43
C LEU A 6 -1.04 -7.57 -12.15
N ASN A 7 0.02 -8.29 -11.79
CA ASN A 7 0.83 -7.98 -10.61
C ASN A 7 1.43 -6.57 -10.70
N TYR A 8 2.03 -6.23 -11.84
CA TYR A 8 2.61 -4.90 -12.06
C TYR A 8 1.56 -3.78 -11.93
N VAL A 9 0.36 -3.99 -12.48
CA VAL A 9 -0.73 -3.01 -12.38
C VAL A 9 -1.21 -2.85 -10.93
N ILE A 10 -1.38 -3.94 -10.19
CA ILE A 10 -1.81 -3.89 -8.78
C ILE A 10 -0.76 -3.17 -7.93
N ASP A 11 0.52 -3.49 -8.11
CA ASP A 11 1.62 -2.86 -7.36
C ASP A 11 1.73 -1.37 -7.67
N PHE A 12 1.52 -0.97 -8.92
CA PHE A 12 1.53 0.43 -9.33
C PHE A 12 0.33 1.20 -8.74
N ILE A 13 -0.87 0.62 -8.76
CA ILE A 13 -2.05 1.21 -8.12
C ILE A 13 -1.82 1.37 -6.61
N LEU A 14 -1.25 0.35 -5.96
CA LEU A 14 -0.88 0.41 -4.55
C LEU A 14 0.10 1.54 -4.24
N LEU A 15 1.11 1.73 -5.08
CA LEU A 15 2.08 2.81 -4.91
C LEU A 15 1.40 4.19 -4.97
N ILE A 16 0.51 4.40 -5.93
CA ILE A 16 -0.24 5.66 -6.07
C ILE A 16 -1.13 5.89 -4.85
N LEU A 17 -1.90 4.88 -4.45
CA LEU A 17 -2.79 4.97 -3.28
C LEU A 17 -2.00 5.23 -1.99
N PHE A 18 -0.84 4.59 -1.83
CA PHE A 18 0.07 4.83 -0.71
C PHE A 18 0.51 6.29 -0.68
N LEU A 19 0.96 6.86 -1.80
CA LEU A 19 1.39 8.26 -1.85
C LEU A 19 0.26 9.23 -1.49
N ILE A 20 -0.97 8.98 -1.98
CA ILE A 20 -2.14 9.82 -1.67
C ILE A 20 -2.46 9.77 -0.17
N VAL A 21 -2.58 8.56 0.40
CA VAL A 21 -2.89 8.37 1.83
C VAL A 21 -1.77 8.94 2.71
N PHE A 22 -0.51 8.77 2.29
CA PHE A 22 0.65 9.26 3.02
C PHE A 22 0.69 10.80 3.03
N ILE A 23 0.55 11.46 1.88
CA ILE A 23 0.56 12.93 1.79
C ILE A 23 -0.63 13.52 2.57
N THR A 24 -1.84 12.99 2.36
CA THR A 24 -3.03 13.47 3.09
C THR A 24 -2.93 13.23 4.61
N GLY A 25 -2.33 12.11 5.01
CA GLY A 25 -2.04 11.80 6.42
C GLY A 25 -1.01 12.77 7.03
N LEU A 26 0.07 13.07 6.31
CA LEU A 26 1.08 14.05 6.75
C LEU A 26 0.48 15.45 6.96
N ILE A 27 -0.42 15.88 6.06
CA ILE A 27 -1.12 17.17 6.18
C ILE A 27 -2.01 17.19 7.43
N LYS A 28 -2.63 16.07 7.80
CA LYS A 28 -3.46 15.93 9.02
C LYS A 28 -2.65 15.93 10.32
N LEU A 29 -1.34 15.69 10.30
CA LEU A 29 -0.58 15.54 11.53
C LEU A 29 -0.48 16.86 12.31
N PRO A 30 -0.80 16.85 13.62
CA PRO A 30 -0.80 18.06 14.44
C PRO A 30 0.60 18.64 14.65
N ILE A 31 1.65 17.84 14.44
CA ILE A 31 3.06 18.23 14.56
C ILE A 31 3.47 19.16 13.41
N LEU A 32 2.89 18.97 12.22
CA LEU A 32 3.29 19.71 11.02
C LEU A 32 2.67 21.10 10.93
N LYS A 33 1.61 21.41 11.73
CA LYS A 33 0.84 22.67 11.76
C LYS A 33 0.89 23.47 10.45
N LEU A 34 0.66 22.77 9.34
CA LEU A 34 0.71 23.37 8.03
C LEU A 34 -0.57 24.17 7.88
N HIS A 35 -0.48 25.50 7.91
CA HIS A 35 -1.58 26.43 7.69
C HIS A 35 -2.02 26.40 6.20
N LEU A 36 -2.29 25.21 5.67
CA LEU A 36 -2.94 25.09 4.36
C LEU A 36 -4.40 25.50 4.55
N VAL A 37 -4.85 26.48 3.78
CA VAL A 37 -6.27 26.89 3.68
C VAL A 37 -7.02 25.83 2.88
N VAL A 38 -7.04 24.60 3.39
CA VAL A 38 -7.76 23.48 2.77
C VAL A 38 -8.77 22.98 3.78
N PRO A 39 -10.05 22.84 3.39
CA PRO A 39 -11.09 22.37 4.30
C PRO A 39 -10.76 20.97 4.81
N MET A 40 -10.60 20.84 6.13
CA MET A 40 -10.24 19.59 6.82
C MET A 40 -11.22 18.45 6.50
N GLN A 41 -12.48 18.77 6.23
CA GLN A 41 -13.49 17.79 5.81
C GLN A 41 -13.16 17.13 4.46
N GLN A 42 -12.70 17.88 3.47
CA GLN A 42 -12.35 17.31 2.15
C GLN A 42 -11.10 16.43 2.25
N MET A 43 -10.09 16.86 3.02
CA MET A 43 -8.89 16.06 3.27
C MET A 43 -9.21 14.78 4.04
N THR A 44 -10.13 14.84 4.99
CA THR A 44 -10.59 13.66 5.74
C THR A 44 -11.31 12.68 4.85
N MET A 45 -12.30 13.13 4.07
CA MET A 45 -12.99 12.31 3.08
C MET A 45 -12.02 11.61 2.13
N LEU A 46 -11.08 12.36 1.54
CA LEU A 46 -10.11 11.80 0.62
C LEU A 46 -9.18 10.78 1.29
N HIS A 47 -8.69 11.08 2.49
CA HIS A 47 -7.83 10.17 3.24
C HIS A 47 -8.55 8.86 3.60
N ASP A 48 -9.79 8.96 4.08
CA ASP A 48 -10.54 7.80 4.55
C ASP A 48 -10.95 6.90 3.37
N VAL A 49 -11.45 7.49 2.28
CA VAL A 49 -11.83 6.74 1.07
C VAL A 49 -10.61 6.09 0.40
N SER A 50 -9.52 6.85 0.24
CA SER A 50 -8.28 6.31 -0.33
C SER A 50 -7.64 5.25 0.57
N GLY A 51 -7.75 5.40 1.89
CA GLY A 51 -7.28 4.43 2.88
C GLY A 51 -8.04 3.11 2.83
N VAL A 52 -9.37 3.16 2.72
CA VAL A 52 -10.19 1.95 2.55
C VAL A 52 -9.84 1.25 1.23
N LEU A 53 -9.72 2.02 0.14
CA LEU A 53 -9.34 1.46 -1.16
C LEU A 53 -7.95 0.82 -1.11
N PHE A 54 -6.97 1.49 -0.51
CA PHE A 54 -5.64 0.96 -0.26
C PHE A 54 -5.67 -0.35 0.52
N GLY A 55 -6.48 -0.42 1.58
CA GLY A 55 -6.72 -1.62 2.39
C GLY A 55 -7.24 -2.82 1.59
N VAL A 56 -8.14 -2.59 0.63
CA VAL A 56 -8.62 -3.66 -0.27
C VAL A 56 -7.52 -4.11 -1.22
N PHE A 57 -6.81 -3.18 -1.86
CA PHE A 57 -5.74 -3.51 -2.81
C PHE A 57 -4.57 -4.24 -2.14
N ILE A 58 -4.23 -3.91 -0.89
CA ILE A 58 -3.12 -4.57 -0.20
C ILE A 58 -3.47 -6.03 0.10
N ILE A 59 -4.72 -6.33 0.47
CA ILE A 59 -5.18 -7.72 0.67
C ILE A 59 -5.05 -8.51 -0.64
N VAL A 60 -5.49 -7.92 -1.76
CA VAL A 60 -5.35 -8.54 -3.10
C VAL A 60 -3.87 -8.81 -3.43
N HIS A 61 -3.00 -7.83 -3.20
CA HIS A 61 -1.56 -7.97 -3.39
C HIS A 61 -0.96 -9.08 -2.51
N LEU A 62 -1.31 -9.14 -1.22
CA LEU A 62 -0.83 -10.19 -0.32
C LEU A 62 -1.24 -11.59 -0.78
N ILE A 63 -2.46 -11.75 -1.30
CA ILE A 63 -2.94 -13.02 -1.87
C ILE A 63 -2.15 -13.37 -3.13
N LEU A 64 -1.95 -12.41 -4.04
CA LEU A 64 -1.19 -12.62 -5.28
C LEU A 64 0.27 -13.00 -5.00
N HIS A 65 0.88 -12.41 -3.97
CA HIS A 65 2.28 -12.62 -3.60
C HIS A 65 2.46 -13.62 -2.45
N TRP A 66 1.42 -14.34 -2.03
CA TRP A 66 1.44 -15.19 -0.83
C TRP A 66 2.56 -16.24 -0.82
N ASN A 67 2.86 -16.83 -2.00
CA ASN A 67 3.95 -17.80 -2.12
C ASN A 67 5.33 -17.16 -1.93
N TRP A 68 5.53 -15.95 -2.47
CA TRP A 68 6.73 -15.16 -2.25
C TRP A 68 6.87 -14.73 -0.79
N ILE A 69 5.77 -14.33 -0.13
CA ILE A 69 5.79 -13.94 1.29
C ILE A 69 6.18 -15.12 2.17
N LYS A 70 5.51 -16.27 2.05
CA LYS A 70 5.84 -17.49 2.82
C LYS A 70 7.31 -17.87 2.65
N CYS A 71 7.79 -17.77 1.42
CA CYS A 71 9.18 -17.99 1.12
C CYS A 71 10.10 -17.00 1.86
N MET A 72 9.86 -15.70 1.73
CA MET A 72 10.70 -14.66 2.29
C MET A 72 10.71 -14.75 3.82
N THR A 73 9.55 -14.95 4.44
CA THR A 73 9.43 -15.22 5.88
C THR A 73 10.24 -16.45 6.27
N LYS A 74 10.13 -17.56 5.52
CA LYS A 74 10.93 -18.75 5.79
C LYS A 74 12.43 -18.46 5.69
N ASN A 75 12.90 -17.72 4.69
CA ASN A 75 14.31 -17.35 4.52
C ASN A 75 14.86 -16.49 5.67
N ILE A 76 14.04 -15.58 6.21
CA ILE A 76 14.39 -14.74 7.36
C ILE A 76 14.59 -15.60 8.63
N PHE A 77 13.73 -16.61 8.85
CA PHE A 77 13.77 -17.45 10.06
C PHE A 77 14.64 -18.71 9.93
N LYS A 78 14.77 -19.26 8.71
CA LYS A 78 15.58 -20.44 8.37
C LYS A 78 16.30 -20.07 7.07
N ARG A 79 17.62 -19.88 7.13
CA ARG A 79 18.46 -19.53 5.97
C ARG A 79 18.46 -20.67 4.93
N ASP A 80 17.37 -20.80 4.17
CA ASP A 80 17.06 -21.95 3.33
C ASP A 80 16.91 -21.49 1.87
N ASN A 81 17.98 -21.63 1.07
CA ASN A 81 18.15 -20.97 -0.24
C ASN A 81 17.26 -21.53 -1.38
N LYS A 82 16.15 -22.22 -1.09
CA LYS A 82 15.39 -23.01 -2.07
C LYS A 82 14.15 -22.32 -2.65
N CYS A 83 13.92 -21.04 -2.34
CA CYS A 83 12.83 -20.34 -2.99
C CYS A 83 13.16 -19.92 -4.41
N LYS A 84 12.79 -20.76 -5.37
CA LYS A 84 12.61 -20.37 -6.76
C LYS A 84 11.16 -20.61 -7.15
N LYS A 85 10.40 -19.53 -7.32
CA LYS A 85 9.65 -19.15 -8.54
C LYS A 85 8.58 -18.11 -8.20
#